data_AF-A0ABD3KAE9-F1
#
_entry.id   AF-A0ABD3KAE9-F1
#
_cell.length_a   1.000
_cell.length_b   1.000
_cell.length_c   1.000
_cell.angle_alpha   90.00
_cell.angle_beta   90.00
_cell.angle_gamma   90.00
#
_symmetry.space_group_name_H-M   'P 1'
#
loop_
_entity.id
_entity.type
_entity.pdbx_description
1 polymer ?
#
loop_
_entity_poly.entity_id
_entity_poly.type
_entity_poly.pdbx_seq_one_letter_code
_entity_poly.pdbx_strand_id
1 'polypeptide(L)'
;MDLYVFATPYRVTWDYYFLSREHTLEFKAWEGKAEYEYVKSKGVSIFLMEAGMLGTIQALWDVFPLFTNTGWGENSNVAFLKKHMGASFEERPEPWVTNISTDDIHSGDFLAISKIRGRWGGFETLEKWVSGSYAGHSAVCLRDSEGKLWVGESGHENEEGEDIIAMLPWDEWWEFELNKDNANPHIALLPLHPDIRAKFNESAAWEYARSMEGKPYGYHNMIFSWIDTIDGNYPPPLDAHLVASVMTMWNQLRPSYAANLWNEALNLRLGTEGLDLPDILVETEKRGSSFDELLTIPEKDDWLYSDGKSTSCIAFVLEMYKEAGLFGSIADSIQVTEFTIKDAYMLRFFENNSSRLPKWCNDADDVKLPFCQIRGKYRMELPGYNTMDPYPHMNERCPSLPPKYLRPRNC
;
A
#
# COMPACT_ATOMS: atom_id res chain seq x y z
N MET A 1 -27.06 1.93 21.32
CA MET A 1 -26.12 1.31 22.27
C MET A 1 -24.76 1.56 21.70
N ASP A 2 -24.07 2.43 22.39
CA ASP A 2 -23.06 3.27 21.78
C ASP A 2 -21.76 2.80 22.42
N LEU A 3 -20.81 2.42 21.57
CA LEU A 3 -19.50 1.94 21.99
C LEU A 3 -18.60 3.16 22.09
N TYR A 4 -18.12 3.44 23.29
CA TYR A 4 -17.14 4.49 23.54
C TYR A 4 -15.78 3.84 23.76
N VAL A 5 -14.80 4.22 22.97
CA VAL A 5 -13.40 3.84 23.15
C VAL A 5 -12.69 4.98 23.86
N PHE A 6 -11.94 4.66 24.90
CA PHE A 6 -11.20 5.61 25.73
C PHE A 6 -9.71 5.27 25.63
N ALA A 7 -8.91 6.19 25.13
CA ALA A 7 -7.49 5.97 24.87
C ALA A 7 -6.61 7.03 25.53
N THR A 8 -5.44 6.57 25.97
CA THR A 8 -4.25 7.38 26.22
C THR A 8 -3.14 6.83 25.30
N PRO A 9 -1.98 7.50 25.17
CA PRO A 9 -0.82 6.92 24.50
C PRO A 9 -0.37 5.56 25.07
N TYR A 10 -0.78 5.25 26.31
CA TYR A 10 -0.34 4.07 27.07
C TYR A 10 -1.38 2.94 26.98
N ARG A 11 -2.68 3.25 27.11
CA ARG A 11 -3.76 2.25 27.13
C ARG A 11 -4.91 2.54 26.18
N VAL A 12 -5.65 1.49 25.85
CA VAL A 12 -7.01 1.57 25.29
C VAL A 12 -7.96 0.76 26.17
N THR A 13 -9.14 1.31 26.46
CA THR A 13 -10.27 0.60 27.08
C THR A 13 -11.56 1.02 26.38
N TRP A 14 -12.66 0.31 26.62
CA TRP A 14 -13.96 0.65 26.05
C TRP A 14 -15.11 0.38 27.03
N ASP A 15 -16.24 1.04 26.81
CA ASP A 15 -17.47 0.85 27.58
C ASP A 15 -18.71 1.05 26.69
N TYR A 16 -19.87 0.58 27.16
CA TYR A 16 -21.11 0.48 26.40
C TYR A 16 -22.25 1.25 27.07
N TYR A 17 -22.75 2.29 26.39
CA TYR A 17 -23.84 3.10 26.92
C TYR A 17 -25.16 2.86 26.18
N PHE A 18 -26.19 2.52 26.95
CA PHE A 18 -27.54 2.19 26.47
C PHE A 18 -28.51 3.38 26.54
N LEU A 19 -28.21 4.40 27.33
CA LEU A 19 -29.08 5.51 27.66
C LEU A 19 -28.31 6.82 27.59
N SER A 20 -28.91 7.87 27.03
CA SER A 20 -28.35 9.23 27.07
C SER A 20 -28.57 9.83 28.47
N ARG A 21 -27.59 9.59 29.35
CA ARG A 21 -27.52 10.09 30.73
C ARG A 21 -26.05 10.20 31.15
N GLU A 22 -25.80 10.72 32.34
CA GLU A 22 -24.48 10.71 32.95
C GLU A 22 -24.01 9.27 33.23
N HIS A 23 -22.76 8.95 32.84
CA HIS A 23 -22.08 7.69 33.10
C HIS A 23 -20.67 7.97 33.63
N THR A 24 -20.11 7.04 34.39
CA THR A 24 -18.78 7.16 34.99
C THR A 24 -17.93 5.96 34.57
N LEU A 25 -16.82 6.22 33.86
CA LEU A 25 -15.78 5.22 33.64
C LEU A 25 -14.70 5.37 34.73
N GLU A 26 -14.33 4.27 35.38
CA GLU A 26 -13.32 4.27 36.45
C GLU A 26 -12.02 3.57 36.01
N PHE A 27 -10.93 4.34 35.96
CA PHE A 27 -9.58 3.80 35.78
C PHE A 27 -8.98 3.41 37.13
N LYS A 28 -9.01 2.10 37.46
CA LYS A 28 -8.55 1.58 38.77
C LYS A 28 -7.11 1.95 39.13
N ALA A 29 -6.24 2.04 38.13
CA ALA A 29 -4.86 2.50 38.26
C ALA A 29 -4.34 2.96 36.88
N TRP A 30 -3.50 3.99 36.89
CA TRP A 30 -2.66 4.37 35.74
C TRP A 30 -1.47 3.41 35.62
N GLU A 31 -0.98 3.22 34.41
CA GLU A 31 0.02 2.20 34.05
C GLU A 31 1.40 2.57 34.58
N GLY A 32 1.67 3.87 34.62
CA GLY A 32 2.81 4.44 35.30
C GLY A 32 2.63 5.94 35.55
N LYS A 33 3.71 6.56 36.05
CA LYS A 33 3.74 8.00 36.29
C LYS A 33 3.59 8.82 34.99
N ALA A 34 4.12 8.30 33.87
CA ALA A 34 4.06 8.98 32.58
C ALA A 34 2.61 9.16 32.09
N GLU A 35 1.81 8.08 32.12
CA GLU A 35 0.37 8.16 31.83
C GLU A 35 -0.36 9.12 32.79
N TYR A 36 -0.05 9.08 34.10
CA TYR A 36 -0.71 9.95 35.07
C TYR A 36 -0.49 11.45 34.79
N GLU A 37 0.75 11.86 34.48
CA GLU A 37 1.03 13.26 34.16
C GLU A 37 0.50 13.65 32.76
N TYR A 38 0.45 12.71 31.80
CA TYR A 38 -0.24 12.91 30.52
C TYR A 38 -1.73 13.18 30.72
N VAL A 39 -2.45 12.28 31.41
CA VAL A 39 -3.90 12.42 31.65
C VAL A 39 -4.23 13.69 32.42
N LYS A 40 -3.37 14.09 33.37
CA LYS A 40 -3.53 15.32 34.15
C LYS A 40 -3.33 16.60 33.33
N SER A 41 -2.57 16.55 32.24
CA SER A 41 -2.27 17.71 31.39
C SER A 41 -3.11 17.77 30.11
N LYS A 42 -3.50 16.61 29.55
CA LYS A 42 -4.21 16.47 28.26
C LYS A 42 -5.58 15.81 28.35
N GLY A 43 -5.87 15.08 29.43
CA GLY A 43 -7.07 14.27 29.56
C GLY A 43 -6.96 12.88 28.92
N VAL A 44 -8.11 12.29 28.60
CA VAL A 44 -8.26 10.99 27.94
C VAL A 44 -8.99 11.23 26.63
N SER A 45 -8.50 10.66 25.52
CA SER A 45 -9.18 10.73 24.23
C SER A 45 -10.41 9.82 24.24
N ILE A 46 -11.56 10.33 23.81
CA ILE A 46 -12.84 9.61 23.83
C ILE A 46 -13.40 9.57 22.41
N PHE A 47 -13.52 8.36 21.86
CA PHE A 47 -14.06 8.11 20.53
C PHE A 47 -15.45 7.49 20.67
N LEU A 48 -16.45 8.15 20.09
CA LEU A 48 -17.75 7.53 19.86
C LEU A 48 -17.67 6.73 18.58
N MET A 49 -17.82 5.41 18.67
CA MET A 49 -18.12 4.58 17.50
C MET A 49 -19.58 4.85 17.11
N GLU A 50 -19.82 5.82 16.22
CA GLU A 50 -21.18 6.30 15.84
C GLU A 50 -22.12 5.17 15.38
N ALA A 51 -21.57 4.10 14.83
CA ALA A 51 -22.30 2.91 14.41
C ALA A 51 -22.87 2.07 15.59
N GLY A 52 -22.42 2.31 16.82
CA GLY A 52 -22.75 1.53 18.02
C GLY A 52 -22.28 0.07 17.93
N MET A 53 -22.64 -0.78 18.90
CA MET A 53 -22.26 -2.21 18.82
C MET A 53 -22.85 -2.91 17.59
N LEU A 54 -24.11 -2.60 17.25
CA LEU A 54 -24.77 -3.23 16.08
C LEU A 54 -24.07 -2.85 14.78
N GLY A 55 -23.73 -1.58 14.58
CA GLY A 55 -22.99 -1.13 13.41
C GLY A 55 -21.51 -1.53 13.45
N THR A 56 -20.91 -1.75 14.62
CA THR A 56 -19.56 -2.34 14.74
C THR A 56 -19.56 -3.81 14.35
N ILE A 57 -20.57 -4.59 14.80
CA ILE A 57 -20.79 -5.97 14.34
C ILE A 57 -21.11 -6.00 12.84
N GLN A 58 -21.86 -5.03 12.32
CA GLN A 58 -22.16 -4.92 10.90
C GLN A 58 -20.94 -4.50 10.07
N ALA A 59 -20.07 -3.62 10.56
CA ALA A 59 -18.79 -3.30 9.92
C ALA A 59 -17.85 -4.51 9.93
N LEU A 60 -17.77 -5.25 11.04
CA LEU A 60 -17.07 -6.55 11.09
C LEU A 60 -17.70 -7.57 10.13
N TRP A 61 -19.01 -7.56 9.93
CA TRP A 61 -19.71 -8.41 8.97
C TRP A 61 -19.52 -7.96 7.51
N ASP A 62 -19.25 -6.68 7.25
CA ASP A 62 -18.91 -6.15 5.93
C ASP A 62 -17.42 -6.38 5.59
N VAL A 63 -16.53 -6.42 6.59
CA VAL A 63 -15.07 -6.58 6.43
C VAL A 63 -14.57 -8.03 6.52
N PHE A 64 -15.09 -8.84 7.45
CA PHE A 64 -14.72 -10.26 7.56
C PHE A 64 -14.86 -11.08 6.25
N PRO A 65 -15.91 -10.89 5.42
CA PRO A 65 -16.08 -11.66 4.18
C PRO A 65 -14.93 -11.44 3.19
N LEU A 66 -14.33 -10.25 3.17
CA LEU A 66 -13.27 -9.82 2.24
C LEU A 66 -12.09 -10.80 2.26
N PHE A 67 -11.75 -11.32 3.44
CA PHE A 67 -10.63 -12.23 3.67
C PHE A 67 -10.97 -13.71 3.36
N THR A 68 -12.22 -14.04 3.03
CA THR A 68 -12.62 -15.43 2.78
C THR A 68 -12.24 -15.88 1.37
N ASN A 69 -11.67 -17.08 1.24
CA ASN A 69 -11.31 -17.63 -0.06
C ASN A 69 -12.50 -18.36 -0.72
N THR A 70 -13.56 -17.60 -1.01
CA THR A 70 -14.82 -18.13 -1.52
C THR A 70 -15.42 -17.19 -2.57
N GLY A 71 -16.42 -17.66 -3.33
CA GLY A 71 -17.22 -16.78 -4.20
C GLY A 71 -18.01 -15.72 -3.43
N TRP A 72 -18.28 -15.92 -2.13
CA TRP A 72 -18.83 -14.87 -1.27
C TRP A 72 -17.79 -13.78 -0.99
N GLY A 73 -16.55 -14.15 -0.66
CA GLY A 73 -15.44 -13.22 -0.50
C GLY A 73 -15.14 -12.42 -1.78
N GLU A 74 -15.10 -13.08 -2.94
CA GLU A 74 -14.95 -12.40 -4.24
C GLU A 74 -16.04 -11.34 -4.45
N ASN A 75 -17.31 -11.72 -4.28
CA ASN A 75 -18.43 -10.80 -4.40
C ASN A 75 -18.39 -9.65 -3.37
N SER A 76 -17.91 -9.92 -2.15
CA SER A 76 -17.77 -8.92 -1.10
C SER A 76 -16.66 -7.90 -1.41
N ASN A 77 -15.48 -8.34 -1.88
CA ASN A 77 -14.41 -7.44 -2.33
C ASN A 77 -14.88 -6.56 -3.49
N VAL A 78 -15.52 -7.16 -4.51
CA VAL A 78 -16.10 -6.42 -5.65
C VAL A 78 -17.17 -5.42 -5.19
N ALA A 79 -18.07 -5.81 -4.28
CA ALA A 79 -19.11 -4.93 -3.76
C ALA A 79 -18.55 -3.77 -2.92
N PHE A 80 -17.52 -4.03 -2.11
CA PHE A 80 -16.84 -3.02 -1.30
C PHE A 80 -16.18 -1.97 -2.19
N LEU A 81 -15.37 -2.38 -3.17
CA LEU A 81 -14.66 -1.48 -4.07
C LEU A 81 -15.63 -0.71 -4.99
N LYS A 82 -16.73 -1.33 -5.44
CA LYS A 82 -17.85 -0.63 -6.11
C LYS A 82 -18.45 0.48 -5.25
N LYS A 83 -18.79 0.17 -4.00
CA LYS A 83 -19.46 1.08 -3.07
C LYS A 83 -18.57 2.24 -2.61
N HIS A 84 -17.29 1.97 -2.35
CA HIS A 84 -16.37 2.91 -1.70
C HIS A 84 -15.44 3.64 -2.69
N MET A 85 -15.19 3.09 -3.88
CA MET A 85 -14.31 3.68 -4.90
C MET A 85 -15.00 4.02 -6.21
N GLY A 86 -16.18 3.44 -6.49
CA GLY A 86 -16.84 3.60 -7.79
C GLY A 86 -16.21 2.78 -8.92
N ALA A 87 -15.39 1.77 -8.60
CA ALA A 87 -14.83 0.83 -9.57
C ALA A 87 -15.93 0.04 -10.32
N SER A 88 -15.70 -0.33 -11.58
CA SER A 88 -16.71 -0.98 -12.42
C SER A 88 -16.75 -2.51 -12.26
N PHE A 89 -15.59 -3.17 -12.15
CA PHE A 89 -15.44 -4.64 -12.23
C PHE A 89 -16.38 -5.26 -13.28
N GLU A 90 -16.25 -4.82 -14.53
CA GLU A 90 -16.90 -5.47 -15.66
C GLU A 90 -16.24 -6.83 -15.93
N GLU A 91 -17.02 -7.87 -16.21
CA GLU A 91 -16.47 -9.19 -16.56
C GLU A 91 -15.97 -9.21 -18.01
N ARG A 92 -14.80 -9.82 -18.22
CA ARG A 92 -14.20 -10.03 -19.54
C ARG A 92 -14.75 -11.32 -20.18
N PRO A 93 -14.84 -11.39 -21.52
CA PRO A 93 -15.10 -12.66 -22.19
C PRO A 93 -13.98 -13.68 -21.89
N GLU A 94 -14.33 -14.96 -21.93
CA GLU A 94 -13.35 -16.05 -21.83
C GLU A 94 -12.53 -16.17 -23.14
N PRO A 95 -11.25 -16.57 -23.08
CA PRO A 95 -10.50 -16.98 -21.89
C PRO A 95 -9.94 -15.80 -21.08
N TRP A 96 -9.99 -15.90 -19.75
CA TRP A 96 -9.43 -14.92 -18.82
C TRP A 96 -7.89 -14.93 -18.70
N VAL A 97 -7.22 -15.70 -19.55
CA VAL A 97 -5.75 -15.76 -19.67
C VAL A 97 -5.40 -15.51 -21.12
N THR A 98 -4.54 -14.53 -21.37
CA THR A 98 -4.06 -14.19 -22.72
C THR A 98 -2.90 -15.10 -23.11
N ASN A 99 -2.90 -15.57 -24.36
CA ASN A 99 -1.76 -16.30 -24.92
C ASN A 99 -0.64 -15.32 -25.29
N ILE A 100 0.28 -15.11 -24.35
CA ILE A 100 1.39 -14.15 -24.46
C ILE A 100 2.59 -14.76 -25.19
N SER A 101 3.34 -13.92 -25.90
CA SER A 101 4.73 -14.21 -26.26
C SER A 101 5.64 -13.46 -25.29
N THR A 102 6.49 -14.18 -24.56
CA THR A 102 7.44 -13.55 -23.64
C THR A 102 8.44 -12.67 -24.38
N ASP A 103 8.76 -12.94 -25.65
CA ASP A 103 9.62 -12.11 -26.52
C ASP A 103 9.17 -10.65 -26.63
N ASP A 104 7.86 -10.38 -26.49
CA ASP A 104 7.32 -9.01 -26.52
C ASP A 104 7.46 -8.27 -25.17
N ILE A 105 7.88 -8.96 -24.10
CA ILE A 105 8.10 -8.42 -22.75
C ILE A 105 9.57 -8.05 -22.57
N HIS A 106 9.84 -6.89 -22.00
CA HIS A 106 11.19 -6.31 -21.93
C HIS A 106 11.54 -5.85 -20.51
N SER A 107 12.83 -5.61 -20.28
CA SER A 107 13.33 -5.05 -19.03
C SER A 107 12.71 -3.69 -18.73
N GLY A 108 12.25 -3.54 -17.48
CA GLY A 108 11.54 -2.36 -17.00
C GLY A 108 10.05 -2.35 -17.33
N ASP A 109 9.48 -3.34 -18.03
CA ASP A 109 8.02 -3.40 -18.20
C ASP A 109 7.35 -3.74 -16.86
N PHE A 110 6.28 -3.02 -16.52
CA PHE A 110 5.64 -3.04 -15.20
C PHE A 110 4.48 -4.03 -15.17
N LEU A 111 4.32 -4.74 -14.05
CA LEU A 111 3.18 -5.61 -13.77
C LEU A 111 2.32 -5.00 -12.67
N ALA A 112 1.11 -4.57 -13.03
CA ALA A 112 0.07 -4.18 -12.07
C ALA A 112 -0.75 -5.42 -11.72
N ILE A 113 -0.86 -5.74 -10.43
CA ILE A 113 -1.49 -6.96 -9.93
C ILE A 113 -2.65 -6.60 -8.98
N SER A 114 -3.77 -7.31 -9.09
CA SER A 114 -4.97 -7.05 -8.32
C SER A 114 -5.68 -8.35 -7.93
N LYS A 115 -5.53 -8.76 -6.67
CA LYS A 115 -6.20 -9.92 -6.06
C LYS A 115 -7.49 -9.46 -5.37
N ILE A 116 -8.51 -10.32 -5.36
CA ILE A 116 -9.87 -9.99 -4.87
C ILE A 116 -10.54 -11.14 -4.10
N ARG A 117 -9.77 -12.15 -3.66
CA ARG A 117 -10.26 -13.30 -2.91
C ARG A 117 -9.25 -13.74 -1.84
N GLY A 118 -9.74 -14.33 -0.75
CA GLY A 118 -8.87 -14.85 0.32
C GLY A 118 -8.12 -13.76 1.10
N ARG A 119 -7.10 -14.17 1.88
CA ARG A 119 -6.31 -13.28 2.76
C ARG A 119 -5.78 -12.07 2.00
N TRP A 120 -5.04 -12.30 0.91
CA TRP A 120 -4.40 -11.26 0.11
C TRP A 120 -5.42 -10.36 -0.59
N GLY A 121 -6.50 -10.91 -1.17
CA GLY A 121 -7.55 -10.08 -1.77
C GLY A 121 -8.28 -9.17 -0.78
N GLY A 122 -8.42 -9.60 0.48
CA GLY A 122 -8.96 -8.77 1.55
C GLY A 122 -8.04 -7.62 1.96
N PHE A 123 -6.74 -7.89 2.10
CA PHE A 123 -5.73 -6.84 2.37
C PHE A 123 -5.65 -5.83 1.22
N GLU A 124 -5.47 -6.31 -0.01
CA GLU A 124 -5.40 -5.46 -1.19
C GLU A 124 -6.68 -4.64 -1.39
N THR A 125 -7.86 -5.15 -1.01
CA THR A 125 -9.13 -4.39 -1.11
C THR A 125 -9.16 -3.19 -0.17
N LEU A 126 -8.58 -3.32 1.04
CA LEU A 126 -8.44 -2.19 1.95
C LEU A 126 -7.36 -1.22 1.46
N GLU A 127 -6.21 -1.73 0.99
CA GLU A 127 -5.13 -0.92 0.41
C GLU A 127 -5.60 -0.08 -0.79
N LYS A 128 -6.33 -0.69 -1.73
CA LYS A 128 -6.95 -0.02 -2.89
C LYS A 128 -7.88 1.12 -2.46
N TRP A 129 -8.70 0.87 -1.44
CA TRP A 129 -9.63 1.87 -0.90
C TRP A 129 -8.94 3.07 -0.25
N VAL A 130 -7.82 2.86 0.44
CA VAL A 130 -7.12 3.94 1.16
C VAL A 130 -6.10 4.70 0.30
N SER A 131 -5.47 4.04 -0.67
CA SER A 131 -4.54 4.66 -1.63
C SER A 131 -5.24 5.25 -2.86
N GLY A 132 -6.45 4.76 -3.17
CA GLY A 132 -7.09 4.99 -4.47
C GLY A 132 -6.46 4.22 -5.63
N SER A 133 -5.51 3.32 -5.37
CA SER A 133 -5.02 2.38 -6.39
C SER A 133 -6.08 1.34 -6.71
N TYR A 134 -6.08 0.85 -7.95
CA TYR A 134 -6.96 -0.22 -8.42
C TYR A 134 -6.20 -1.56 -8.57
N ALA A 135 -4.88 -1.52 -8.38
CA ALA A 135 -3.98 -2.66 -8.18
C ALA A 135 -3.46 -2.62 -6.72
N GLY A 136 -3.27 -3.78 -6.10
CA GLY A 136 -2.79 -3.90 -4.71
C GLY A 136 -1.46 -4.63 -4.60
N HIS A 137 -0.84 -4.97 -5.74
CA HIS A 137 0.54 -5.45 -5.77
C HIS A 137 1.20 -5.00 -7.07
N SER A 138 2.53 -4.97 -7.07
CA SER A 138 3.31 -4.59 -8.26
C SER A 138 4.63 -5.34 -8.36
N ALA A 139 5.04 -5.59 -9.60
CA ALA A 139 6.28 -6.27 -9.94
C ALA A 139 6.88 -5.67 -11.23
N VAL A 140 8.11 -6.03 -11.56
CA VAL A 140 8.83 -5.54 -12.74
C VAL A 140 9.52 -6.66 -13.50
N CYS A 141 9.42 -6.63 -14.83
CA CYS A 141 10.09 -7.57 -15.71
C CYS A 141 11.56 -7.16 -15.93
N LEU A 142 12.49 -8.12 -15.90
CA LEU A 142 13.89 -7.94 -16.28
C LEU A 142 14.35 -9.07 -17.19
N ARG A 143 15.20 -8.78 -18.18
CA ARG A 143 15.92 -9.80 -18.95
C ARG A 143 17.37 -9.91 -18.50
N ASP A 144 17.84 -11.12 -18.29
CA ASP A 144 19.25 -11.37 -17.99
C ASP A 144 20.13 -11.31 -19.26
N SER A 145 21.45 -11.45 -19.08
CA SER A 145 22.43 -11.46 -20.18
C SER A 145 22.31 -12.64 -21.15
N GLU A 146 21.53 -13.68 -20.81
CA GLU A 146 21.18 -14.78 -21.71
C GLU A 146 19.85 -14.55 -22.43
N GLY A 147 19.16 -13.44 -22.12
CA GLY A 147 17.87 -13.06 -22.66
C GLY A 147 16.68 -13.69 -21.95
N LYS A 148 16.87 -14.45 -20.86
CA LYS A 148 15.76 -15.06 -20.11
C LYS A 148 14.99 -13.98 -19.36
N LEU A 149 13.68 -14.17 -19.26
CA LEU A 149 12.78 -13.24 -18.58
C LEU A 149 12.64 -13.61 -17.10
N TRP A 150 12.73 -12.60 -16.25
CA TRP A 150 12.61 -12.66 -14.80
C TRP A 150 11.56 -11.65 -14.33
N VAL A 151 10.92 -11.93 -13.19
CA VAL A 151 10.03 -11.02 -12.48
C VAL A 151 10.67 -10.68 -11.14
N GLY A 152 10.87 -9.39 -10.88
CA GLY A 152 11.26 -8.87 -9.58
C GLY A 152 10.06 -8.34 -8.83
N GLU A 153 9.84 -8.81 -7.60
CA GLU A 153 8.77 -8.33 -6.72
C GLU A 153 9.26 -8.24 -5.27
N SER A 154 8.67 -7.32 -4.49
CA SER A 154 8.79 -7.29 -3.03
C SER A 154 7.45 -7.69 -2.43
N GLY A 155 7.44 -8.74 -1.61
CA GLY A 155 6.21 -9.31 -1.02
C GLY A 155 6.00 -10.79 -1.38
N HIS A 156 7.08 -11.51 -1.67
CA HIS A 156 7.06 -12.93 -1.98
C HIS A 156 7.23 -13.76 -0.70
N GLU A 157 6.28 -14.65 -0.39
CA GLU A 157 6.33 -15.51 0.80
C GLU A 157 7.37 -16.64 0.61
N ASN A 158 8.45 -16.65 1.40
CA ASN A 158 9.50 -17.67 1.35
C ASN A 158 9.09 -19.00 2.02
N GLU A 159 9.94 -20.03 1.98
CA GLU A 159 9.66 -21.34 2.61
C GLU A 159 9.44 -21.27 4.14
N GLU A 160 9.90 -20.20 4.80
CA GLU A 160 9.77 -19.96 6.24
C GLU A 160 8.51 -19.14 6.59
N GLY A 161 7.77 -18.66 5.58
CA GLY A 161 6.54 -17.87 5.73
C GLY A 161 6.78 -16.36 5.88
N GLU A 162 7.95 -15.87 5.47
CA GLU A 162 8.33 -14.45 5.53
C GLU A 162 8.20 -13.79 4.16
N ASP A 163 7.68 -12.56 4.13
CA ASP A 163 7.56 -11.77 2.89
C ASP A 163 8.91 -11.09 2.56
N ILE A 164 9.52 -11.48 1.43
CA ILE A 164 10.83 -11.01 0.98
C ILE A 164 10.78 -10.37 -0.42
N ILE A 165 11.91 -9.77 -0.81
CA ILE A 165 12.21 -9.37 -2.18
C ILE A 165 12.77 -10.56 -2.95
N ALA A 166 12.15 -10.92 -4.07
CA ALA A 166 12.52 -12.08 -4.88
C ALA A 166 12.73 -11.73 -6.35
N MET A 167 13.70 -12.41 -6.98
CA MET A 167 13.91 -12.41 -8.43
C MET A 167 13.59 -13.80 -8.98
N LEU A 168 12.44 -13.94 -9.62
CA LEU A 168 11.90 -15.24 -10.03
C LEU A 168 11.98 -15.41 -11.55
N PRO A 169 12.35 -16.60 -12.08
CA PRO A 169 12.21 -16.89 -13.50
C PRO A 169 10.74 -16.73 -13.94
N TRP A 170 10.50 -16.14 -15.11
CA TRP A 170 9.14 -15.87 -15.59
C TRP A 170 8.26 -17.13 -15.57
N ASP A 171 8.78 -18.27 -16.02
CA ASP A 171 8.02 -19.52 -16.09
C ASP A 171 7.60 -20.03 -14.70
N GLU A 172 8.39 -19.78 -13.66
CA GLU A 172 8.07 -20.15 -12.28
C GLU A 172 7.03 -19.23 -11.67
N TRP A 173 7.21 -17.92 -11.81
CA TRP A 173 6.25 -16.91 -11.34
C TRP A 173 4.90 -17.06 -12.05
N TRP A 174 4.91 -17.26 -13.36
CA TRP A 174 3.70 -17.43 -14.17
C TRP A 174 2.99 -18.76 -13.90
N GLU A 175 3.72 -19.85 -13.65
CA GLU A 175 3.13 -21.13 -13.20
C GLU A 175 2.51 -21.01 -11.79
N PHE A 176 3.14 -20.26 -10.87
CA PHE A 176 2.54 -19.94 -9.59
C PHE A 176 1.24 -19.17 -9.76
N GLU A 177 1.27 -18.06 -10.50
CA GLU A 177 0.08 -17.25 -10.76
C GLU A 177 -1.01 -18.12 -11.41
N LEU A 178 -0.71 -18.87 -12.48
CA LEU A 178 -1.66 -19.74 -13.18
C LEU A 178 -2.33 -20.78 -12.27
N ASN A 179 -1.54 -21.57 -11.53
CA ASN A 179 -2.02 -22.84 -10.96
C ASN A 179 -1.97 -22.90 -9.43
N LYS A 180 -1.31 -21.96 -8.75
CA LYS A 180 -1.15 -21.94 -7.28
C LYS A 180 -1.83 -20.74 -6.61
N ASP A 181 -1.80 -19.54 -7.23
CA ASP A 181 -2.46 -18.37 -6.66
C ASP A 181 -3.99 -18.55 -6.66
N ASN A 182 -4.53 -18.73 -5.46
CA ASN A 182 -5.94 -18.94 -5.19
C ASN A 182 -6.69 -17.67 -4.76
N ALA A 183 -6.06 -16.49 -4.80
CA ALA A 183 -6.62 -15.18 -4.45
C ALA A 183 -7.35 -14.48 -5.62
N ASN A 184 -7.54 -15.18 -6.74
CA ASN A 184 -8.11 -14.68 -7.99
C ASN A 184 -7.36 -13.44 -8.53
N PRO A 185 -6.09 -13.58 -8.93
CA PRO A 185 -5.29 -12.46 -9.40
C PRO A 185 -5.73 -11.99 -10.79
N HIS A 186 -5.69 -10.68 -10.96
CA HIS A 186 -5.85 -9.95 -12.21
C HIS A 186 -4.54 -9.24 -12.49
N ILE A 187 -4.00 -9.37 -13.69
CA ILE A 187 -2.63 -8.94 -14.00
C ILE A 187 -2.62 -8.16 -15.31
N ALA A 188 -2.06 -6.96 -15.27
CA ALA A 188 -1.82 -6.12 -16.42
C ALA A 188 -0.33 -5.83 -16.59
N LEU A 189 0.17 -6.11 -17.79
CA LEU A 189 1.48 -5.65 -18.24
C LEU A 189 1.34 -4.23 -18.81
N LEU A 190 2.20 -3.33 -18.33
CA LEU A 190 2.32 -1.95 -18.75
C LEU A 190 3.70 -1.78 -19.39
N PRO A 191 3.83 -1.92 -20.73
CA PRO A 191 5.12 -1.77 -21.39
C PRO A 191 5.68 -0.36 -21.26
N LEU A 192 7.00 -0.20 -21.10
CA LEU A 192 7.64 1.11 -21.17
C LEU A 192 7.50 1.73 -22.56
N HIS A 193 7.31 3.06 -22.60
CA HIS A 193 7.37 3.83 -23.84
C HIS A 193 8.77 3.67 -24.47
N PRO A 194 8.92 3.55 -25.80
CA PRO A 194 10.22 3.37 -26.44
C PRO A 194 11.29 4.39 -26.04
N ASP A 195 10.92 5.67 -25.91
CA ASP A 195 11.85 6.76 -25.51
C ASP A 195 12.27 6.71 -24.03
N ILE A 196 11.52 5.98 -23.20
CA ILE A 196 11.80 5.76 -21.77
C ILE A 196 12.65 4.49 -21.64
N ARG A 197 12.25 3.40 -22.32
CA ARG A 197 13.04 2.17 -22.44
C ARG A 197 14.44 2.42 -23.00
N ALA A 198 14.60 3.34 -23.95
CA ALA A 198 15.90 3.73 -24.50
C ALA A 198 16.84 4.42 -23.48
N LYS A 199 16.33 4.86 -22.33
CA LYS A 199 17.10 5.43 -21.21
C LYS A 199 17.36 4.42 -20.08
N PHE A 200 16.62 3.30 -20.07
CA PHE A 200 16.67 2.31 -19.00
C PHE A 200 18.03 1.61 -18.96
N ASN A 201 18.81 1.88 -17.92
CA ASN A 201 20.08 1.19 -17.70
C ASN A 201 19.85 -0.19 -17.07
N GLU A 202 19.68 -1.20 -17.93
CA GLU A 202 19.46 -2.60 -17.54
C GLU A 202 20.55 -3.16 -16.62
N SER A 203 21.80 -2.72 -16.76
CA SER A 203 22.90 -3.17 -15.89
C SER A 203 22.76 -2.63 -14.47
N ALA A 204 22.39 -1.35 -14.30
CA ALA A 204 22.12 -0.76 -12.99
C ALA A 204 20.84 -1.33 -12.36
N ALA A 205 19.80 -1.59 -13.17
CA ALA A 205 18.59 -2.25 -12.71
C ALA A 205 18.87 -3.65 -12.12
N TRP A 206 19.74 -4.43 -12.75
CA TRP A 206 20.18 -5.73 -12.23
C TRP A 206 21.10 -5.65 -11.02
N GLU A 207 21.96 -4.63 -10.94
CA GLU A 207 22.79 -4.39 -9.76
C GLU A 207 21.91 -4.06 -8.54
N TYR A 208 20.93 -3.17 -8.72
CA TYR A 208 19.92 -2.87 -7.70
C TYR A 208 19.11 -4.12 -7.31
N ALA A 209 18.54 -4.84 -8.28
CA ALA A 209 17.75 -6.04 -8.05
C ALA A 209 18.50 -7.08 -7.20
N ARG A 210 19.74 -7.42 -7.57
CA ARG A 210 20.59 -8.36 -6.82
C ARG A 210 21.03 -7.84 -5.46
N SER A 211 21.16 -6.52 -5.32
CA SER A 211 21.49 -5.92 -4.02
C SER A 211 20.34 -6.01 -3.03
N MET A 212 19.10 -6.17 -3.51
CA MET A 212 17.87 -6.22 -2.71
C MET A 212 17.28 -7.63 -2.56
N GLU A 213 17.64 -8.58 -3.44
CA GLU A 213 17.22 -9.98 -3.38
C GLU A 213 17.45 -10.61 -1.98
N GLY A 214 16.41 -11.24 -1.45
CA GLY A 214 16.39 -11.86 -0.11
C GLY A 214 16.23 -10.89 1.07
N LYS A 215 16.07 -9.58 0.84
CA LYS A 215 15.76 -8.61 1.92
C LYS A 215 14.27 -8.62 2.31
N PRO A 216 13.92 -8.11 3.51
CA PRO A 216 12.54 -8.06 3.97
C PRO A 216 11.64 -7.14 3.13
N TYR A 217 10.34 -7.44 3.11
CA TYR A 217 9.30 -6.53 2.64
C TYR A 217 9.26 -5.23 3.45
N GLY A 218 9.00 -4.10 2.79
CA GLY A 218 8.90 -2.77 3.40
C GLY A 218 7.62 -2.54 4.21
N TYR A 219 7.39 -3.36 5.24
CA TYR A 219 6.27 -3.17 6.16
C TYR A 219 6.32 -1.83 6.91
N HIS A 220 7.53 -1.34 7.22
CA HIS A 220 7.75 -0.07 7.91
C HIS A 220 7.34 1.16 7.08
N ASN A 221 7.56 1.16 5.76
CA ASN A 221 7.28 2.32 4.90
C ASN A 221 5.88 2.30 4.26
N MET A 222 5.31 1.11 4.02
CA MET A 222 3.98 0.96 3.40
C MET A 222 2.85 1.69 4.15
N ILE A 223 2.97 1.91 5.46
CA ILE A 223 1.95 2.66 6.21
C ILE A 223 2.07 4.19 6.05
N PHE A 224 3.25 4.72 5.73
CA PHE A 224 3.45 6.16 5.55
C PHE A 224 3.17 6.63 4.13
N SER A 225 3.34 5.76 3.13
CA SER A 225 3.03 6.03 1.71
C SER A 225 1.55 6.29 1.40
N TRP A 226 0.67 6.34 2.42
CA TRP A 226 -0.72 6.79 2.33
C TRP A 226 -1.16 7.60 3.55
N ILE A 227 -0.27 7.97 4.48
CA ILE A 227 -0.60 8.73 5.71
C ILE A 227 0.36 9.94 5.83
N ASP A 228 0.62 10.57 4.69
CA ASP A 228 1.50 11.74 4.51
C ASP A 228 0.77 13.10 4.63
N THR A 229 -0.52 13.11 5.00
CA THR A 229 -1.32 14.34 5.20
C THR A 229 -2.11 14.33 6.52
N ILE A 230 -2.30 15.51 7.11
CA ILE A 230 -2.93 15.72 8.44
C ILE A 230 -4.38 15.20 8.49
N ASP A 231 -5.16 15.41 7.42
CA ASP A 231 -6.57 15.03 7.33
C ASP A 231 -6.99 14.47 5.94
N GLY A 232 -6.15 14.64 4.92
CA GLY A 232 -6.44 14.36 3.52
C GLY A 232 -6.35 12.90 3.08
N ASN A 233 -6.06 11.98 4.00
CA ASN A 233 -5.73 10.58 3.71
C ASN A 233 -6.56 9.55 4.48
N TYR A 234 -7.52 10.01 5.28
CA TYR A 234 -8.33 9.13 6.10
C TYR A 234 -9.76 9.02 5.52
N PRO A 235 -10.09 7.93 4.81
CA PRO A 235 -11.46 7.64 4.42
C PRO A 235 -12.40 7.64 5.63
N PRO A 236 -13.47 8.46 5.66
CA PRO A 236 -14.40 8.45 6.79
C PRO A 236 -14.96 7.04 7.07
N PRO A 237 -14.98 6.59 8.34
CA PRO A 237 -14.82 7.35 9.58
C PRO A 237 -13.39 7.36 10.17
N LEU A 238 -12.35 7.08 9.39
CA LEU A 238 -10.97 7.16 9.86
C LEU A 238 -10.55 8.62 10.10
N ASP A 239 -9.69 8.82 11.10
CA ASP A 239 -8.91 10.04 11.33
C ASP A 239 -7.55 9.68 11.97
N ALA A 240 -6.62 10.63 12.07
CA ALA A 240 -5.29 10.44 12.64
C ALA A 240 -5.31 9.93 14.10
N HIS A 241 -6.31 10.30 14.89
CA HIS A 241 -6.45 9.89 16.29
C HIS A 241 -7.00 8.48 16.42
N LEU A 242 -7.89 8.05 15.52
CA LEU A 242 -8.34 6.67 15.42
C LEU A 242 -7.21 5.75 14.93
N VAL A 243 -6.40 6.20 13.97
CA VAL A 243 -5.18 5.48 13.55
C VAL A 243 -4.18 5.37 14.70
N ALA A 244 -3.88 6.46 15.42
CA ALA A 244 -3.04 6.42 16.63
C ALA A 244 -3.60 5.47 17.71
N SER A 245 -4.93 5.39 17.87
CA SER A 245 -5.58 4.48 18.82
C SER A 245 -5.50 3.01 18.39
N VAL A 246 -5.60 2.73 17.08
CA VAL A 246 -5.40 1.38 16.52
C VAL A 246 -3.93 0.97 16.63
N MET A 247 -2.98 1.87 16.34
CA MET A 247 -1.54 1.63 16.54
C MET A 247 -1.23 1.35 18.02
N THR A 248 -1.80 2.12 18.95
CA THR A 248 -1.65 1.91 20.40
C THR A 248 -2.22 0.55 20.83
N MET A 249 -3.43 0.20 20.37
CA MET A 249 -4.05 -1.10 20.63
C MET A 249 -3.20 -2.26 20.08
N TRP A 250 -2.65 -2.13 18.87
CA TRP A 250 -1.82 -3.16 18.24
C TRP A 250 -0.45 -3.29 18.91
N ASN A 251 0.13 -2.17 19.36
CA ASN A 251 1.37 -2.15 20.16
C ASN A 251 1.21 -2.90 21.48
N GLN A 252 0.06 -2.77 22.15
CA GLN A 252 -0.26 -3.53 23.36
C GLN A 252 -0.57 -5.02 23.10
N LEU A 253 -1.18 -5.35 21.95
CA LEU A 253 -1.54 -6.74 21.62
C LEU A 253 -0.40 -7.58 21.00
N ARG A 254 0.49 -6.95 20.21
CA ARG A 254 1.57 -7.59 19.45
C ARG A 254 2.81 -6.67 19.40
N PRO A 255 3.47 -6.38 20.53
CA PRO A 255 4.54 -5.38 20.60
C PRO A 255 5.72 -5.65 19.65
N SER A 256 6.11 -6.91 19.44
CA SER A 256 7.18 -7.26 18.49
C SER A 256 6.83 -7.05 17.02
N TYR A 257 5.55 -6.98 16.66
CA TYR A 257 5.10 -6.63 15.31
C TYR A 257 4.90 -5.12 15.17
N ALA A 258 4.38 -4.45 16.19
CA ALA A 258 4.18 -3.00 16.19
C ALA A 258 5.51 -2.21 16.14
N ALA A 259 6.55 -2.72 16.82
CA ALA A 259 7.89 -2.18 16.71
C ALA A 259 8.38 -2.15 15.25
N ASN A 260 8.11 -3.23 14.51
CA ASN A 260 8.48 -3.44 13.10
C ASN A 260 7.47 -2.86 12.08
N LEU A 261 6.52 -2.02 12.51
CA LEU A 261 5.51 -1.42 11.63
C LEU A 261 5.51 0.11 11.67
N TRP A 262 5.92 0.73 12.78
CA TRP A 262 5.92 2.19 12.90
C TRP A 262 6.91 2.77 13.91
N ASN A 263 7.29 2.09 14.99
CA ASN A 263 8.13 2.71 16.03
C ASN A 263 9.49 3.17 15.48
N GLU A 264 10.17 2.35 14.67
CA GLU A 264 11.46 2.73 14.08
C GLU A 264 11.31 3.86 13.05
N ALA A 265 10.29 3.80 12.20
CA ALA A 265 9.98 4.82 11.20
C ALA A 265 9.60 6.19 11.80
N LEU A 266 8.91 6.19 12.96
CA LEU A 266 8.60 7.40 13.73
C LEU A 266 9.83 7.95 14.46
N ASN A 267 10.72 7.08 14.95
CA ASN A 267 12.01 7.46 15.52
C ASN A 267 12.90 8.14 14.47
N LEU A 268 13.00 7.60 13.25
CA LEU A 268 13.73 8.20 12.14
C LEU A 268 13.20 9.59 11.79
N ARG A 269 11.88 9.75 11.69
CA ARG A 269 11.22 11.06 11.49
C ARG A 269 11.51 12.06 12.62
N LEU A 270 11.59 11.60 13.87
CA LEU A 270 12.00 12.43 15.01
C LEU A 270 13.52 12.65 15.10
N GLY A 271 14.36 11.92 14.39
CA GLY A 271 15.80 11.86 14.66
C GLY A 271 16.10 11.37 16.09
N THR A 272 15.37 10.35 16.55
CA THR A 272 15.59 9.63 17.80
C THR A 272 15.85 8.14 17.53
N GLU A 273 16.24 7.39 18.55
CA GLU A 273 16.44 5.94 18.46
C GLU A 273 15.83 5.26 19.69
N GLY A 274 15.18 4.11 19.50
CA GLY A 274 14.73 3.24 20.58
C GLY A 274 13.59 3.75 21.47
N LEU A 275 12.91 4.85 21.12
CA LEU A 275 11.70 5.29 21.82
C LEU A 275 10.50 4.41 21.44
N ASP A 276 9.63 4.11 22.39
CA ASP A 276 8.32 3.49 22.11
C ASP A 276 7.27 4.54 21.70
N LEU A 277 6.10 4.10 21.23
CA LEU A 277 5.05 5.01 20.76
C LEU A 277 4.62 6.07 21.83
N PRO A 278 4.43 5.73 23.12
CA PRO A 278 4.24 6.73 24.17
C PRO A 278 5.37 7.77 24.28
N ASP A 279 6.63 7.34 24.29
CA ASP A 279 7.78 8.25 24.41
C ASP A 279 7.98 9.09 23.14
N ILE A 280 7.72 8.54 21.95
CA ILE A 280 7.64 9.26 20.66
C ILE A 280 6.63 10.40 20.76
N LEU A 281 5.40 10.12 21.21
CA LEU A 281 4.34 11.12 21.33
C LEU A 281 4.72 12.24 22.31
N VAL A 282 5.28 11.88 23.46
CA VAL A 282 5.77 12.84 24.47
C VAL A 282 6.94 13.68 23.94
N GLU A 283 7.88 13.09 23.19
CA GLU A 283 9.03 13.78 22.61
C GLU A 283 8.63 14.72 21.46
N THR A 284 7.66 14.32 20.64
CA THR A 284 7.05 15.14 19.59
C THR A 284 6.46 16.42 20.18
N GLU A 285 5.66 16.30 21.25
CA GLU A 285 5.07 17.45 21.93
C GLU A 285 6.11 18.36 22.60
N LYS A 286 7.17 17.81 23.23
CA LYS A 286 8.26 18.62 23.82
C LYS A 286 8.96 19.50 22.78
N ARG A 287 9.01 19.05 21.53
CA ARG A 287 9.59 19.78 20.39
C ARG A 287 8.63 20.79 19.77
N GLY A 288 7.39 20.86 20.26
CA GLY A 288 6.38 21.82 19.83
C GLY A 288 5.68 21.44 18.53
N SER A 289 5.69 20.15 18.16
CA SER A 289 4.98 19.60 17.00
C SER A 289 3.85 18.67 17.43
N SER A 290 2.95 18.32 16.51
CA SER A 290 1.87 17.34 16.73
C SER A 290 2.22 15.96 16.14
N PHE A 291 1.45 14.93 16.51
CA PHE A 291 1.64 13.58 15.94
C PHE A 291 1.28 13.54 14.45
N ASP A 292 0.22 14.24 14.06
CA ASP A 292 -0.17 14.45 12.67
C ASP A 292 0.93 15.17 11.86
N GLU A 293 1.55 16.23 12.38
CA GLU A 293 2.72 16.86 11.74
C GLU A 293 3.90 15.88 11.61
N LEU A 294 4.16 15.04 12.61
CA LEU A 294 5.21 14.02 12.54
C LEU A 294 4.96 13.01 11.40
N LEU A 295 3.71 12.59 11.19
CA LEU A 295 3.35 11.68 10.09
C LEU A 295 3.60 12.31 8.72
N THR A 296 3.45 13.63 8.57
CA THR A 296 3.75 14.36 7.31
C THR A 296 5.23 14.53 6.97
N ILE A 297 6.15 14.01 7.79
CA ILE A 297 7.57 13.97 7.43
C ILE A 297 7.77 12.84 6.41
N PRO A 298 8.16 13.15 5.15
CA PRO A 298 8.22 12.12 4.11
C PRO A 298 9.28 11.08 4.43
N GLU A 299 8.96 9.80 4.19
CA GLU A 299 9.91 8.69 4.21
C GLU A 299 11.11 9.01 3.30
N LYS A 300 12.26 8.36 3.56
CA LYS A 300 13.43 8.48 2.69
C LYS A 300 13.87 7.13 2.16
N ASP A 301 14.17 7.12 0.87
CA ASP A 301 14.65 5.96 0.12
C ASP A 301 15.97 5.37 0.67
N ASP A 302 16.75 6.19 1.39
CA ASP A 302 18.03 5.82 2.02
C ASP A 302 17.94 5.44 3.51
N TRP A 303 16.73 5.46 4.10
CA TRP A 303 16.55 5.01 5.48
C TRP A 303 16.79 3.49 5.62
N LEU A 304 17.43 3.14 6.73
CA LEU A 304 17.80 1.77 7.07
C LEU A 304 17.14 1.41 8.39
N TYR A 305 16.43 0.29 8.38
CA TYR A 305 15.73 -0.28 9.51
C TYR A 305 16.61 -1.33 10.20
N SER A 306 16.22 -1.74 11.40
CA SER A 306 16.93 -2.72 12.22
C SER A 306 16.97 -4.13 11.59
N ASP A 307 16.04 -4.44 10.69
CA ASP A 307 16.02 -5.63 9.83
C ASP A 307 16.72 -5.44 8.46
N GLY A 308 17.18 -4.22 8.15
CA GLY A 308 18.01 -3.88 6.99
C GLY A 308 17.39 -2.81 6.08
N LYS A 309 17.82 -2.80 4.81
CA LYS A 309 17.11 -2.03 3.76
C LYS A 309 15.89 -2.84 3.35
N SER A 310 14.70 -2.24 3.34
CA SER A 310 13.45 -2.88 2.95
C SER A 310 12.62 -1.93 2.09
N THR A 311 11.83 -2.46 1.16
CA THR A 311 11.01 -1.67 0.22
C THR A 311 9.66 -2.34 0.03
N SER A 312 8.58 -1.58 -0.01
CA SER A 312 7.27 -2.08 -0.45
C SER A 312 7.32 -2.57 -1.90
N CYS A 313 6.26 -3.25 -2.37
CA CYS A 313 6.18 -3.76 -3.75
C CYS A 313 6.47 -2.66 -4.79
N ILE A 314 5.91 -1.47 -4.58
CA ILE A 314 6.05 -0.36 -5.52
C ILE A 314 7.34 0.44 -5.34
N ALA A 315 7.79 0.65 -4.09
CA ALA A 315 9.07 1.29 -3.84
C ALA A 315 10.23 0.49 -4.48
N PHE A 316 10.17 -0.85 -4.44
CA PHE A 316 11.15 -1.71 -5.11
C PHE A 316 11.26 -1.42 -6.62
N VAL A 317 10.11 -1.33 -7.31
CA VAL A 317 10.08 -1.09 -8.76
C VAL A 317 10.53 0.33 -9.11
N LEU A 318 10.12 1.33 -8.33
CA LEU A 318 10.47 2.72 -8.60
C LEU A 318 11.91 3.07 -8.21
N GLU A 319 12.48 2.45 -7.18
CA GLU A 319 13.92 2.51 -6.89
C GLU A 319 14.71 1.92 -8.06
N MET A 320 14.28 0.77 -8.59
CA MET A 320 14.89 0.20 -9.80
C MET A 320 14.84 1.17 -10.99
N TYR A 321 13.75 1.92 -11.16
CA TYR A 321 13.64 2.96 -12.19
C TYR A 321 14.54 4.17 -11.92
N LYS A 322 14.78 4.50 -10.66
CA LYS A 322 15.68 5.57 -10.20
C LYS A 322 17.13 5.21 -10.49
N GLU A 323 17.57 4.02 -10.09
CA GLU A 323 18.90 3.45 -10.40
C GLU A 323 19.10 3.20 -11.91
N ALA A 324 18.06 2.78 -12.62
CA ALA A 324 18.07 2.66 -14.08
C ALA A 324 18.05 4.02 -14.82
N GLY A 325 17.99 5.14 -14.10
CA GLY A 325 18.11 6.50 -14.65
C GLY A 325 16.83 7.11 -15.23
N LEU A 326 15.64 6.51 -15.05
CA LEU A 326 14.40 6.99 -15.65
C LEU A 326 13.94 8.35 -15.10
N PHE A 327 14.21 8.63 -13.82
CA PHE A 327 13.93 9.93 -13.20
C PHE A 327 14.96 11.02 -13.58
N GLY A 328 16.07 10.67 -14.22
CA GLY A 328 17.06 11.63 -14.72
C GLY A 328 17.54 12.63 -13.65
N SER A 329 17.57 13.91 -13.98
CA SER A 329 18.10 14.97 -13.11
C SER A 329 17.25 15.32 -11.88
N ILE A 330 16.10 14.67 -11.68
CA ILE A 330 15.24 14.89 -10.50
C ILE A 330 15.24 13.70 -9.54
N ALA A 331 16.01 12.64 -9.82
CA ALA A 331 16.11 11.43 -9.00
C ALA A 331 16.36 11.73 -7.50
N ASP A 332 17.33 12.60 -7.21
CA ASP A 332 17.71 13.01 -5.84
C ASP A 332 16.59 13.80 -5.11
N SER A 333 15.59 14.28 -5.84
CA SER A 333 14.45 15.04 -5.32
C SER A 333 13.13 14.24 -5.36
N ILE A 334 13.20 12.94 -5.61
CA ILE A 334 12.07 12.00 -5.50
C ILE A 334 12.36 11.07 -4.33
N GLN A 335 11.37 10.86 -3.46
CA GLN A 335 11.32 9.75 -2.52
C GLN A 335 10.29 8.76 -3.06
N VAL A 336 10.73 7.64 -3.60
CA VAL A 336 9.84 6.64 -4.20
C VAL A 336 9.11 5.80 -3.15
N THR A 337 9.58 5.80 -1.90
CA THR A 337 8.85 5.26 -0.75
C THR A 337 7.51 5.97 -0.48
N GLU A 338 7.33 7.20 -0.94
CA GLU A 338 6.08 7.98 -0.80
C GLU A 338 5.06 7.67 -1.92
N PHE A 339 5.39 6.81 -2.88
CA PHE A 339 4.52 6.53 -4.03
C PHE A 339 3.58 5.37 -3.72
N THR A 340 2.29 5.54 -4.02
CA THR A 340 1.37 4.40 -4.13
C THR A 340 1.50 3.73 -5.50
N ILE A 341 0.95 2.52 -5.65
CA ILE A 341 0.83 1.85 -6.96
C ILE A 341 0.09 2.73 -7.99
N LYS A 342 -0.86 3.56 -7.53
CA LYS A 342 -1.55 4.55 -8.38
C LYS A 342 -0.58 5.55 -8.97
N ASP A 343 0.23 6.18 -8.13
CA ASP A 343 1.14 7.24 -8.58
C ASP A 343 2.16 6.69 -9.56
N ALA A 344 2.61 5.45 -9.36
CA ALA A 344 3.47 4.75 -10.29
C ALA A 344 2.82 4.55 -11.67
N TYR A 345 1.63 3.95 -11.77
CA TYR A 345 1.00 3.75 -13.09
C TYR A 345 0.53 5.06 -13.75
N MET A 346 0.40 6.14 -12.98
CA MET A 346 0.13 7.49 -13.49
C MET A 346 1.33 8.13 -14.19
N LEU A 347 2.57 7.69 -13.91
CA LEU A 347 3.79 8.22 -14.55
C LEU A 347 3.78 8.03 -16.06
N ARG A 348 4.32 9.03 -16.78
CA ARG A 348 4.53 9.01 -18.25
C ARG A 348 5.73 8.16 -18.69
N PHE A 349 5.84 6.98 -18.10
CA PHE A 349 6.87 5.99 -18.41
C PHE A 349 6.39 4.92 -19.39
N PHE A 350 5.08 4.73 -19.51
CA PHE A 350 4.48 3.60 -20.23
C PHE A 350 4.06 3.93 -21.68
N GLU A 351 3.72 2.91 -22.45
CA GLU A 351 3.19 3.05 -23.79
C GLU A 351 1.83 3.77 -23.80
N ASN A 352 1.63 4.69 -24.75
CA ASN A 352 0.41 5.48 -24.94
C ASN A 352 -0.18 5.31 -26.36
N ASN A 353 0.53 4.64 -27.26
CA ASN A 353 0.12 4.33 -28.61
C ASN A 353 -0.22 2.83 -28.72
N SER A 354 -1.51 2.52 -28.77
CA SER A 354 -2.02 1.15 -28.86
C SER A 354 -1.52 0.36 -30.08
N SER A 355 -1.03 1.01 -31.14
CA SER A 355 -0.42 0.34 -32.30
C SER A 355 0.99 -0.20 -32.06
N ARG A 356 1.64 0.17 -30.94
CA ARG A 356 2.94 -0.34 -30.50
C ARG A 356 2.84 -1.39 -29.38
N LEU A 357 1.65 -1.62 -28.83
CA LEU A 357 1.44 -2.71 -27.87
C LEU A 357 1.67 -4.08 -28.57
N PRO A 358 2.07 -5.12 -27.82
CA PRO A 358 2.24 -6.47 -28.35
C PRO A 358 0.98 -6.96 -29.08
N LYS A 359 1.13 -7.80 -30.12
CA LYS A 359 -0.03 -8.19 -30.95
C LYS A 359 -1.14 -8.88 -30.16
N TRP A 360 -0.77 -9.75 -29.22
CA TRP A 360 -1.69 -10.46 -28.33
C TRP A 360 -2.40 -9.53 -27.32
N CYS A 361 -1.97 -8.27 -27.20
CA CYS A 361 -2.54 -7.30 -26.29
C CYS A 361 -3.97 -6.92 -26.71
N ASN A 362 -4.92 -7.11 -25.80
CA ASN A 362 -6.36 -6.96 -26.06
C ASN A 362 -6.95 -7.93 -27.12
N ASP A 363 -6.25 -8.98 -27.57
CA ASP A 363 -6.81 -9.91 -28.57
C ASP A 363 -7.97 -10.77 -28.03
N ALA A 364 -8.03 -10.96 -26.71
CA ALA A 364 -9.05 -11.74 -26.02
C ALA A 364 -10.21 -10.89 -25.45
N ASP A 365 -10.29 -9.59 -25.74
CA ASP A 365 -11.30 -8.67 -25.19
C ASP A 365 -11.87 -7.75 -26.30
N ASP A 366 -13.17 -7.46 -26.24
CA ASP A 366 -13.84 -6.55 -27.17
C ASP A 366 -13.58 -5.08 -26.81
N VAL A 367 -13.31 -4.80 -25.54
CA VAL A 367 -12.85 -3.50 -25.05
C VAL A 367 -11.33 -3.41 -25.15
N LYS A 368 -10.83 -2.38 -25.84
CA LYS A 368 -9.39 -2.11 -25.98
C LYS A 368 -8.89 -1.22 -24.83
N LEU A 369 -8.07 -1.80 -23.95
CA LEU A 369 -7.36 -1.11 -22.88
C LEU A 369 -6.07 -0.46 -23.42
N PRO A 370 -5.57 0.63 -22.79
CA PRO A 370 -4.32 1.28 -23.17
C PRO A 370 -3.05 0.52 -22.71
N PHE A 371 -3.25 -0.58 -21.97
CA PHE A 371 -2.24 -1.51 -21.46
C PHE A 371 -2.71 -2.95 -21.69
N CYS A 372 -1.91 -3.95 -21.34
CA CYS A 372 -2.15 -5.34 -21.71
C CYS A 372 -2.56 -6.21 -20.51
N GLN A 373 -3.88 -6.41 -20.32
CA GLN A 373 -4.35 -7.32 -19.28
C GLN A 373 -4.17 -8.80 -19.67
N ILE A 374 -3.08 -9.39 -19.19
CA ILE A 374 -2.69 -10.79 -19.47
C ILE A 374 -3.50 -11.82 -18.68
N ARG A 375 -4.12 -11.41 -17.56
CA ARG A 375 -4.86 -12.32 -16.69
C ARG A 375 -6.04 -11.64 -15.97
N GLY A 376 -7.08 -12.42 -15.69
CA GLY A 376 -8.11 -12.11 -14.71
C GLY A 376 -9.50 -12.02 -15.31
N LYS A 377 -10.51 -12.36 -14.49
CA LYS A 377 -11.93 -12.39 -14.84
C LYS A 377 -12.51 -11.00 -15.08
N TYR A 378 -12.23 -10.06 -14.20
CA TYR A 378 -12.71 -8.68 -14.30
C TYR A 378 -11.73 -7.82 -15.09
N ARG A 379 -12.25 -6.82 -15.80
CA ARG A 379 -11.47 -5.85 -16.55
C ARG A 379 -10.74 -4.93 -15.57
N MET A 380 -9.42 -4.86 -15.68
CA MET A 380 -8.61 -3.96 -14.85
C MET A 380 -8.80 -2.52 -15.29
N GLU A 381 -8.98 -1.64 -14.31
CA GLU A 381 -9.02 -0.20 -14.46
C GLU A 381 -7.76 0.37 -13.82
N LEU A 382 -7.08 1.32 -14.48
CA LEU A 382 -5.95 2.06 -13.90
C LEU A 382 -6.22 3.57 -14.08
N PRO A 383 -7.05 4.20 -13.22
CA PRO A 383 -7.53 5.56 -13.43
C PRO A 383 -6.40 6.60 -13.41
N GLY A 384 -6.19 7.28 -14.55
CA GLY A 384 -5.08 8.22 -14.71
C GLY A 384 -3.79 7.57 -15.25
N TYR A 385 -3.83 6.31 -15.69
CA TYR A 385 -2.73 5.65 -16.41
C TYR A 385 -2.00 6.59 -17.37
N ASN A 386 -0.68 6.71 -17.20
CA ASN A 386 0.21 7.38 -18.15
C ASN A 386 -0.13 8.88 -18.40
N THR A 387 -0.53 9.61 -17.35
CA THR A 387 -0.98 11.01 -17.46
C THR A 387 -0.02 12.07 -16.93
N MET A 388 0.91 11.71 -16.03
CA MET A 388 1.76 12.66 -15.28
C MET A 388 3.24 12.56 -15.67
N ASP A 389 3.86 13.69 -16.02
CA ASP A 389 5.32 13.78 -16.04
C ASP A 389 5.84 13.88 -14.58
N PRO A 390 6.96 13.22 -14.22
CA PRO A 390 7.53 13.33 -12.87
C PRO A 390 8.17 14.71 -12.63
N TYR A 391 8.14 15.18 -11.37
CA TYR A 391 8.73 16.45 -10.93
C TYR A 391 9.25 16.34 -9.48
N PRO A 392 10.16 17.23 -9.03
CA PRO A 392 10.69 17.21 -7.67
C PRO A 392 9.60 17.23 -6.59
N HIS A 393 9.79 16.44 -5.54
CA HIS A 393 8.90 16.30 -4.38
C HIS A 393 7.47 15.84 -4.71
N MET A 394 7.31 15.10 -5.81
CA MET A 394 6.06 14.43 -6.19
C MET A 394 5.64 13.41 -5.11
N ASN A 395 4.34 13.39 -4.79
CA ASN A 395 3.70 12.50 -3.80
C ASN A 395 3.99 12.75 -2.31
N GLU A 396 4.95 13.60 -1.92
CA GLU A 396 5.29 13.82 -0.49
C GLU A 396 4.17 14.41 0.41
N ARG A 397 3.00 14.80 -0.16
CA ARG A 397 1.90 15.55 0.51
C ARG A 397 0.52 15.35 -0.15
N CYS A 398 0.20 14.16 -0.65
CA CYS A 398 -0.88 13.90 -1.59
C CYS A 398 -2.13 13.28 -0.94
N PRO A 399 -3.28 14.00 -0.90
CA PRO A 399 -4.52 13.47 -0.35
C PRO A 399 -5.11 12.33 -1.19
N SER A 400 -5.40 11.20 -0.55
CA SER A 400 -5.96 9.97 -1.14
C SER A 400 -7.45 9.75 -0.80
N LEU A 401 -8.25 10.82 -0.56
CA LEU A 401 -9.64 10.62 -0.14
C LEU A 401 -10.56 9.97 -1.21
N PRO A 402 -11.27 8.86 -0.88
CA PRO A 402 -12.32 8.28 -1.71
C PRO A 402 -13.57 9.18 -1.79
N PRO A 403 -14.47 8.95 -2.78
CA PRO A 403 -14.32 8.01 -3.89
C PRO A 403 -13.60 8.63 -5.10
N LYS A 404 -13.20 9.91 -5.03
CA LYS A 404 -12.70 10.67 -6.18
C LYS A 404 -11.18 10.73 -6.28
N TYR A 405 -10.46 10.55 -5.17
CA TYR A 405 -9.00 10.55 -5.10
C TYR A 405 -8.38 11.77 -5.82
N LEU A 406 -8.91 12.95 -5.51
CA LEU A 406 -8.60 14.21 -6.18
C LEU A 406 -7.19 14.67 -5.84
N ARG A 407 -6.27 14.51 -6.80
CA ARG A 407 -4.89 14.99 -6.70
C ARG A 407 -4.82 16.53 -6.88
N PRO A 408 -4.35 17.30 -5.89
CA PRO A 408 -4.12 18.74 -6.02
C PRO A 408 -3.00 19.05 -7.03
N ARG A 409 -2.84 20.32 -7.41
CA ARG A 409 -1.68 20.72 -8.23
C ARG A 409 -0.42 20.76 -7.37
N ASN A 410 0.67 20.23 -7.90
CA ASN A 410 1.99 20.21 -7.27
C ASN A 410 2.08 19.42 -5.96
N CYS A 411 1.24 18.41 -5.78
CA CYS A 411 1.71 17.18 -5.16
C CYS A 411 1.64 16.08 -6.21
#